data_AF-A0A6G9HJQ6-F1
#
_entry.id   AF-A0A6G9HJQ6-F1
#
_cell.length_a   1.000
_cell.length_b   1.000
_cell.length_c   1.000
_cell.angle_alpha   90.00
_cell.angle_beta   90.00
_cell.angle_gamma   90.00
#
_symmetry.space_group_name_H-M   'P 1'
#
loop_
_entity.id
_entity.type
_entity.pdbx_description
1 polymer ?
#
loop_
_entity_poly.entity_id
_entity_poly.type
_entity_poly.pdbx_seq_one_letter_code
_entity_poly.pdbx_strand_id
1 'polypeptide(L)'
;MILASAYDTVIRMEEVLTIRLPKGSRRRLERRAKAQKLTVSQLVRRALEQEELLTSLASARTELVPQARALGIYTDEDVFAIVS
;
A
#
# COMPACT_ATOMS: atom_id res chain seq x y z
N MET A 1 18.56 -8.61 32.31
CA MET A 1 18.01 -9.55 31.30
C MET A 1 16.51 -9.34 31.04
N ILE A 2 15.97 -8.13 31.29
CA ILE A 2 14.54 -7.81 31.08
C ILE A 2 14.31 -7.18 29.69
N LEU A 3 15.35 -6.58 29.10
CA LEU A 3 15.27 -6.02 27.74
C LEU A 3 15.05 -7.08 26.66
N ALA A 4 15.58 -8.30 26.78
CA ALA A 4 15.35 -9.35 25.78
C ALA A 4 13.88 -9.79 25.69
N SER A 5 13.12 -9.68 26.79
CA SER A 5 11.71 -10.11 26.85
C SER A 5 10.75 -9.09 26.27
N ALA A 6 11.06 -7.78 26.34
CA ALA A 6 10.22 -6.75 25.71
C ALA A 6 10.35 -6.71 24.18
N TYR A 7 11.52 -7.09 23.64
CA TYR A 7 11.73 -7.20 22.18
C TYR A 7 11.10 -8.47 21.58
N ASP A 8 10.87 -9.50 22.39
CA ASP A 8 10.20 -10.73 21.98
C ASP A 8 8.67 -10.53 21.87
N THR A 9 8.09 -9.63 22.68
CA THR A 9 6.64 -9.35 22.74
C THR A 9 6.07 -8.59 21.54
N VAL A 10 6.90 -7.98 20.67
CA VAL A 10 6.45 -7.55 19.32
C VAL A 10 6.45 -8.78 18.41
N ILE A 11 5.64 -9.73 18.84
CA ILE A 11 5.39 -11.05 18.30
C ILE A 11 4.89 -10.87 16.87
N ARG A 12 5.77 -11.28 15.97
CA ARG A 12 5.56 -11.40 14.54
C ARG A 12 4.42 -12.37 14.23
N MET A 13 3.26 -11.87 13.85
CA MET A 13 2.41 -12.59 12.89
C MET A 13 2.97 -12.37 11.49
N GLU A 14 4.21 -12.80 11.25
CA GLU A 14 4.83 -12.70 9.93
C GLU A 14 4.82 -14.07 9.26
N GLU A 15 3.96 -14.22 8.25
CA GLU A 15 3.94 -15.38 7.37
C GLU A 15 5.04 -15.25 6.29
N VAL A 16 5.73 -16.35 6.01
CA VAL A 16 6.76 -16.37 4.96
C VAL A 16 6.13 -16.83 3.65
N LEU A 17 5.89 -15.86 2.76
CA LEU A 17 5.42 -16.13 1.41
C LEU A 17 6.59 -16.32 0.44
N THR A 18 6.68 -17.49 -0.18
CA THR A 18 7.65 -17.75 -1.26
C THR A 18 6.98 -17.52 -2.62
N ILE A 19 7.48 -16.55 -3.38
CA ILE A 19 6.94 -16.19 -4.70
C ILE A 19 7.94 -16.50 -5.83
N ARG A 20 7.43 -16.87 -6.99
CA ARG A 20 8.24 -16.99 -8.22
C ARG A 20 8.26 -15.64 -8.93
N LEU A 21 9.47 -15.16 -9.23
CA LEU A 21 9.68 -13.90 -9.96
C LEU A 21 10.58 -14.14 -11.18
N PRO A 22 10.51 -13.26 -12.21
CA PRO A 22 11.42 -13.33 -13.34
C PRO A 22 12.89 -13.37 -12.92
N LYS A 23 13.75 -13.99 -13.73
CA LYS A 23 15.20 -14.01 -13.45
C LYS A 23 15.75 -12.59 -13.26
N GLY A 24 16.68 -12.44 -12.33
CA GLY A 24 17.28 -11.14 -11.98
C GLY A 24 16.42 -10.21 -11.12
N SER A 25 15.19 -10.58 -10.76
CA SER A 25 14.30 -9.75 -9.93
C SER A 25 14.89 -9.47 -8.55
N ARG A 26 15.54 -10.46 -7.93
CA ARG A 26 16.22 -10.32 -6.65
C ARG A 26 17.21 -9.14 -6.64
N ARG A 27 18.14 -9.12 -7.60
CA ARG A 27 19.16 -8.06 -7.72
C ARG A 27 18.56 -6.68 -8.03
N ARG A 28 17.41 -6.62 -8.72
CA ARG A 28 16.70 -5.34 -8.92
C ARG A 28 16.04 -4.87 -7.63
N LEU A 29 15.38 -5.77 -6.89
CA LEU A 29 14.72 -5.46 -5.62
C LEU A 29 15.75 -5.04 -4.55
N GLU A 30 16.86 -5.74 -4.43
CA GLU A 30 17.95 -5.38 -3.50
C GLU A 30 18.50 -3.97 -3.77
N ARG A 31 18.73 -3.62 -5.04
CA ARG A 31 19.19 -2.27 -5.42
C ARG A 31 18.17 -1.20 -5.03
N ARG A 32 16.89 -1.43 -5.31
CA ARG A 32 15.80 -0.50 -4.95
C ARG A 32 15.65 -0.37 -3.43
N ALA A 33 15.68 -1.49 -2.73
CA ALA A 33 15.55 -1.53 -1.27
C ALA A 33 16.70 -0.75 -0.61
N LYS A 34 17.94 -0.96 -1.08
CA LYS A 34 19.11 -0.21 -0.63
C LYS A 34 18.97 1.29 -0.87
N ALA A 35 18.51 1.70 -2.06
CA ALA A 35 18.30 3.12 -2.38
C ALA A 35 17.26 3.79 -1.45
N GLN A 36 16.31 3.02 -0.93
CA GLN A 36 15.25 3.49 -0.03
C GLN A 36 15.54 3.23 1.46
N LYS A 37 16.71 2.67 1.80
CA LYS A 37 17.07 2.24 3.17
C LYS A 37 16.07 1.24 3.77
N LEU A 38 15.54 0.35 2.94
CA LEU A 38 14.61 -0.72 3.32
C LEU A 38 15.26 -2.10 3.13
N THR A 39 14.73 -3.11 3.82
CA THR A 39 14.96 -4.51 3.45
C THR A 39 14.14 -4.89 2.22
N VAL A 40 14.50 -5.99 1.55
CA VAL A 40 13.72 -6.50 0.41
C VAL A 40 12.29 -6.85 0.84
N SER A 41 12.12 -7.49 2.00
CA SER A 41 10.79 -7.85 2.51
C SER A 41 9.93 -6.62 2.81
N GLN A 42 10.50 -5.56 3.40
CA GLN A 42 9.80 -4.29 3.63
C GLN A 42 9.39 -3.62 2.31
N LEU A 43 10.30 -3.59 1.33
CA LEU A 43 10.00 -3.05 0.01
C LEU A 43 8.86 -3.81 -0.68
N VAL A 44 8.89 -5.15 -0.62
CA VAL A 44 7.86 -5.99 -1.23
C VAL A 44 6.52 -5.82 -0.53
N ARG A 45 6.50 -5.82 0.82
CA ARG A 45 5.27 -5.59 1.60
C ARG A 45 4.64 -4.24 1.28
N ARG A 46 5.44 -3.18 1.28
CA ARG A 46 4.99 -1.83 0.88
C ARG A 46 4.43 -1.81 -0.55
N ALA A 47 5.05 -2.53 -1.48
CA ALA A 47 4.56 -2.58 -2.86
C ALA A 47 3.21 -3.30 -2.97
N LEU A 48 2.97 -4.34 -2.15
CA LEU A 48 1.67 -5.02 -2.08
C LEU A 48 0.60 -4.12 -1.46
N GLU A 49 0.90 -3.46 -0.35
CA GLU A 49 -0.01 -2.50 0.29
C GLU A 49 -0.39 -1.34 -0.66
N GLN A 50 0.57 -0.86 -1.44
CA GLN A 50 0.33 0.18 -2.45
C GLN A 50 -0.55 -0.31 -3.60
N GLU A 51 -0.40 -1.55 -4.02
CA GLU A 51 -1.26 -2.13 -5.06
C GLU A 51 -2.70 -2.25 -4.57
N GLU A 52 -2.90 -2.75 -3.36
CA GLU A 52 -4.23 -2.86 -2.74
C GLU A 52 -4.90 -1.49 -2.59
N LEU A 53 -4.15 -0.45 -2.19
CA LEU A 53 -4.64 0.92 -2.12
C LEU A 53 -5.08 1.44 -3.51
N LEU A 54 -4.29 1.20 -4.55
CA LEU A 54 -4.65 1.64 -5.90
C LEU A 54 -5.90 0.91 -6.42
N THR A 55 -6.00 -0.39 -6.14
CA THR A 55 -7.14 -1.22 -6.55
C THR A 55 -8.41 -0.82 -5.79
N SER A 56 -8.32 -0.56 -4.49
CA SER A 56 -9.45 -0.05 -3.68
C SER A 56 -9.89 1.33 -4.13
N LEU A 57 -8.96 2.25 -4.43
CA LEU A 57 -9.28 3.57 -4.98
C LEU A 57 -10.01 3.48 -6.32
N ALA A 58 -9.55 2.61 -7.23
CA ALA A 58 -10.20 2.40 -8.52
C ALA A 58 -11.63 1.85 -8.36
N SER A 59 -11.82 0.95 -7.40
CA SER A 59 -13.12 0.37 -7.08
C SER A 59 -14.06 1.42 -6.47
N ALA A 60 -13.61 2.17 -5.47
CA ALA A 60 -14.35 3.26 -4.85
C ALA A 60 -14.76 4.32 -5.88
N ARG A 61 -13.87 4.67 -6.82
CA ARG A 61 -14.21 5.62 -7.89
C ARG A 61 -15.34 5.12 -8.77
N THR A 62 -15.37 3.82 -9.07
CA THR A 62 -16.41 3.21 -9.92
C THR A 62 -17.79 3.28 -9.24
N GLU A 63 -17.82 3.14 -7.91
CA GLU A 63 -19.05 3.22 -7.12
C GLU A 63 -19.50 4.66 -6.84
N LEU A 64 -18.58 5.54 -6.44
CA LEU A 64 -18.89 6.87 -5.92
C LEU A 64 -19.11 7.91 -7.01
N VAL A 65 -18.43 7.81 -8.17
CA VAL A 65 -18.60 8.78 -9.27
C VAL A 65 -20.03 8.83 -9.80
N PRO A 66 -20.71 7.68 -10.07
CA PRO A 66 -22.12 7.71 -10.46
C PRO A 66 -23.04 8.37 -9.43
N GLN A 67 -22.80 8.12 -8.14
CA GLN A 67 -23.57 8.71 -7.04
C GLN A 67 -23.37 10.22 -6.98
N ALA A 68 -22.12 10.69 -7.06
CA ALA A 68 -21.79 12.11 -7.09
C ALA A 68 -22.46 12.81 -8.29
N ARG A 69 -22.44 12.20 -9.47
CA ARG A 69 -23.10 12.75 -10.67
C ARG A 69 -24.61 12.81 -10.55
N ALA A 70 -25.23 11.82 -9.90
CA ALA A 70 -26.66 11.84 -9.61
C ALA A 70 -27.04 13.01 -8.67
N LEU A 71 -26.10 13.45 -7.84
CA LEU A 71 -26.21 14.63 -6.97
C LEU A 71 -25.80 15.95 -7.67
N GLY A 72 -25.45 15.90 -8.96
CA GLY A 72 -25.04 17.08 -9.73
C GLY A 72 -23.58 17.49 -9.55
N ILE A 73 -22.75 16.66 -8.92
CA ILE A 73 -21.33 16.94 -8.66
C ILE A 73 -20.49 16.29 -9.78
N TYR A 74 -19.82 17.12 -10.57
CA TYR A 74 -18.99 16.68 -11.71
C TYR A 74 -17.53 17.08 -11.58
N THR A 75 -17.27 18.17 -10.86
CA THR A 75 -15.95 18.78 -10.68
C THR A 75 -15.63 18.93 -9.20
N ASP A 76 -14.36 19.20 -8.91
CA ASP A 76 -13.90 19.61 -7.58
C ASP A 76 -14.50 20.96 -7.17
N GLU A 77 -14.71 21.89 -8.11
CA GLU A 77 -15.40 23.16 -7.85
C GLU A 77 -16.84 22.94 -7.31
N ASP A 78 -17.57 21.97 -7.87
CA ASP A 78 -18.90 21.61 -7.37
C ASP A 78 -18.86 21.07 -5.93
N VAL A 79 -17.79 20.34 -5.58
CA VAL A 79 -17.58 19.86 -4.20
C VAL A 79 -17.32 21.03 -3.27
N PHE A 80 -16.43 21.95 -3.66
CA PHE A 80 -16.11 23.12 -2.85
C PHE A 80 -17.34 23.98 -2.57
N ALA A 81 -18.17 24.23 -3.57
CA ALA A 81 -19.42 24.98 -3.43
C ALA A 81 -20.41 24.38 -2.41
N ILE A 82 -20.30 23.09 -2.10
CA ILE A 82 -21.18 22.39 -1.13
C ILE A 82 -20.60 22.42 0.29
N VAL A 83 -19.27 22.38 0.42
CA VAL A 83 -18.59 22.17 1.72
C VAL A 83 -17.99 23.44 2.34
N SER A 84 -17.87 24.53 1.57
CA SER A 84 -17.42 25.85 2.05
C SER A 84 -18.58 26.78 2.37
#